data_AF-A0AB34IQ76-F1
#
_entry.id   AF-A0AB34IQ76-F1
#
_cell.length_a   1.000
_cell.length_b   1.000
_cell.length_c   1.000
_cell.angle_alpha   90.00
_cell.angle_beta   90.00
_cell.angle_gamma   90.00
#
_symmetry.space_group_name_H-M   'P 1'
#
loop_
_entity.id
_entity.type
_entity.pdbx_description
1 polymer ?
#
loop_
_entity_poly.entity_id
_entity_poly.type
_entity_poly.pdbx_seq_one_letter_code
_entity_poly.pdbx_strand_id
1 'polypeptide(L)'
;MSPPRNTHPRPRRHGGGRSTSYTARREARGTQRQHAAEWSDAASRAVFAALHEGCARVGVAICCYTEGVLREAADEPDLFASRECRGLCAADRALVSDILLCHSRRLAEAKTRDTRVRRVRAFLKPLRERARARGPVEWLDVAPRTPPPLGTFHQWLAARPEEERRRELREGEPTHAALSAWPRWRQEVWGVVCYERAAARLLAAHGGAAPTEETVRSLVRTDYLPQAVGSEEDHYVLLGPHGELRYMTVEEVARGFGVPRGSPLMATLVAPDLLTAAEAVSCLGESVHVGVARLLVRALVARGLLAPGATYGSAYAGLDGFGAAMEEELGGAWRYAFASERAPHVRRALLHTWARRGLAAPRCHDDAAGHAATHEAAVDLWSLTPSLCERRGASLSEVWASLGYARAAAPRVILVENAAEPEVSEPLTGLLQRLAGYKVASATLDPRTSVGAPMARERRFWVLTRASDSPPHAIAGSTSTHSIVVKEEPH
;
A
#
# COMPACT_ATOMS: atom_id res chain seq x y z
N MET A 1 31.47 15.25 -38.26
CA MET A 1 31.45 14.54 -36.97
C MET A 1 30.01 14.35 -36.57
N SER A 2 29.51 13.12 -36.63
CA SER A 2 28.10 12.79 -36.33
C SER A 2 27.90 12.68 -34.82
N PRO A 3 26.76 13.13 -34.27
CA PRO A 3 26.49 13.07 -32.83
C PRO A 3 26.30 11.61 -32.37
N PRO A 4 26.61 11.30 -31.10
CA PRO A 4 26.49 9.95 -30.58
C PRO A 4 25.03 9.49 -30.55
N ARG A 5 24.78 8.29 -31.08
CA ARG A 5 23.47 7.63 -31.04
C ARG A 5 23.10 7.34 -29.59
N ASN A 6 22.04 7.98 -29.10
CA ASN A 6 21.36 7.59 -27.87
C ASN A 6 20.84 6.14 -27.98
N THR A 7 21.54 5.18 -27.36
CA THR A 7 21.18 3.75 -27.32
C THR A 7 20.51 3.36 -26.00
N HIS A 8 19.55 4.15 -25.54
CA HIS A 8 18.58 3.70 -24.54
C HIS A 8 17.21 3.54 -25.21
N PRO A 9 16.68 2.31 -25.34
CA PRO A 9 15.36 2.11 -25.90
C PRO A 9 14.34 2.75 -24.94
N ARG A 10 13.66 3.81 -25.40
CA ARG A 10 12.42 4.27 -24.78
C ARG A 10 11.52 3.04 -24.56
N PRO A 11 10.89 2.89 -23.38
CA PRO A 11 10.03 1.75 -23.14
C PRO A 11 8.93 1.73 -24.20
N ARG A 12 8.87 0.63 -24.96
CA ARG A 12 7.65 0.32 -25.71
C ARG A 12 6.55 0.15 -24.66
N ARG A 13 5.48 0.93 -24.81
CA ARG A 13 4.24 0.71 -24.04
C ARG A 13 3.82 -0.74 -24.29
N HIS A 14 3.99 -1.62 -23.32
CA HIS A 14 3.41 -2.97 -23.35
C HIS A 14 1.98 -2.91 -22.79
N GLY A 15 1.18 -2.07 -23.41
CA GLY A 15 -0.25 -2.29 -23.61
C GLY A 15 -0.44 -2.56 -25.11
N GLY A 16 -1.64 -2.88 -25.56
CA GLY A 16 -1.95 -2.92 -26.98
C GLY A 16 -1.84 -1.57 -27.71
N GLY A 17 -1.06 -0.61 -27.19
CA GLY A 17 -0.70 0.65 -27.81
C GLY A 17 0.17 0.43 -29.04
N ARG A 18 -0.50 0.03 -30.12
CA ARG A 18 0.02 0.06 -31.49
C ARG A 18 0.59 1.47 -31.75
N SER A 19 1.72 1.55 -32.46
CA SER A 19 2.27 2.85 -32.85
C SER A 19 1.19 3.68 -33.56
N THR A 20 1.24 5.00 -33.39
CA THR A 20 0.40 5.95 -34.14
C THR A 20 0.46 5.69 -35.65
N SER A 21 1.59 5.18 -36.15
CA SER A 21 1.78 4.77 -37.53
C SER A 21 1.00 3.51 -37.96
N TYR A 22 0.57 2.66 -37.03
CA TYR A 22 -0.21 1.44 -37.30
C TYR A 22 -1.72 1.73 -37.26
N THR A 23 -2.17 2.60 -36.36
CA THR A 23 -3.55 3.14 -36.33
C THR A 23 -3.82 3.94 -37.61
N ALA A 24 -2.93 4.87 -37.99
CA ALA A 24 -3.05 5.64 -39.22
C ALA A 24 -3.06 4.76 -40.50
N ARG A 25 -2.23 3.71 -40.55
CA ARG A 25 -2.20 2.74 -41.68
C ARG A 25 -3.44 1.86 -41.79
N ARG A 26 -4.30 1.83 -40.77
CA ARG A 26 -5.53 1.02 -40.74
C ARG A 26 -6.81 1.85 -40.90
N GLU A 27 -6.82 3.07 -40.40
CA GLU A 27 -7.86 4.06 -40.75
C GLU A 27 -7.88 4.31 -42.25
N ALA A 28 -6.69 4.41 -42.88
CA ALA A 28 -6.54 4.43 -44.33
C ALA A 28 -7.06 3.17 -45.07
N ARG A 29 -7.40 2.09 -44.36
CA ARG A 29 -7.94 0.82 -44.90
C ARG A 29 -9.40 0.55 -44.50
N GLY A 30 -10.11 1.53 -43.91
CA GLY A 30 -11.55 1.46 -43.67
C GLY A 30 -12.04 0.32 -42.73
N THR A 31 -11.18 -0.27 -41.90
CA THR A 31 -11.55 -1.39 -41.02
C THR A 31 -11.81 -0.93 -39.58
N GLN A 32 -13.01 -0.40 -39.31
CA GLN A 32 -13.49 -0.20 -37.94
C GLN A 32 -13.94 -1.55 -37.35
N ARG A 33 -13.03 -2.27 -36.68
CA ARG A 33 -13.43 -3.31 -35.73
C ARG A 33 -13.51 -2.68 -34.36
N GLN A 34 -14.67 -2.75 -33.69
CA GLN A 34 -14.80 -2.39 -32.27
C GLN A 34 -13.71 -3.13 -31.49
N HIS A 35 -12.76 -2.38 -30.91
CA HIS A 35 -11.68 -2.92 -30.11
C HIS A 35 -12.16 -3.11 -28.67
N ALA A 36 -11.67 -4.16 -27.99
CA ALA A 36 -11.96 -4.33 -26.57
C ALA A 36 -11.16 -3.28 -25.79
N ALA A 37 -11.65 -2.90 -24.61
CA ALA A 37 -10.93 -2.01 -23.71
C ALA A 37 -9.54 -2.57 -23.34
N GLU A 38 -8.64 -1.69 -22.91
CA GLU A 38 -7.33 -2.13 -22.42
C GLU A 38 -7.45 -2.72 -21.02
N TRP A 39 -6.76 -3.83 -20.78
CA TRP A 39 -6.71 -4.44 -19.45
C TRP A 39 -6.04 -3.52 -18.42
N SER A 40 -6.63 -3.39 -17.23
CA SER A 40 -5.89 -2.95 -16.04
C SER A 40 -4.98 -4.07 -15.53
N ASP A 41 -4.03 -3.72 -14.66
CA ASP A 41 -3.10 -4.70 -14.11
C ASP A 41 -3.78 -5.68 -13.17
N ALA A 42 -4.68 -5.19 -12.31
CA ALA A 42 -5.51 -5.99 -11.43
C ALA A 42 -6.40 -6.95 -12.22
N ALA A 43 -7.19 -6.43 -13.17
CA ALA A 43 -8.09 -7.23 -13.99
C ALA A 43 -7.35 -8.33 -14.77
N SER A 44 -6.23 -7.99 -15.40
CA SER A 44 -5.46 -8.99 -16.16
C SER A 44 -4.90 -10.12 -15.28
N ARG A 45 -4.44 -9.81 -14.06
CA ARG A 45 -3.95 -10.85 -13.13
C ARG A 45 -5.08 -11.73 -12.63
N ALA A 46 -6.16 -11.11 -12.13
CA ALA A 46 -7.29 -11.83 -11.57
C ALA A 46 -7.91 -12.78 -12.61
N VAL A 47 -8.18 -12.29 -13.82
CA VAL A 47 -8.73 -13.12 -14.90
C VAL A 47 -7.78 -14.24 -15.29
N PHE A 48 -6.48 -13.97 -15.42
CA PHE A 48 -5.54 -15.02 -15.81
C PHE A 48 -5.38 -16.09 -14.74
N ALA A 49 -5.31 -15.70 -13.46
CA ALA A 49 -5.28 -16.63 -12.33
C ALA A 49 -6.56 -17.47 -12.26
N ALA A 50 -7.74 -16.84 -12.33
CA ALA A 50 -9.04 -17.51 -12.31
C ALA A 50 -9.20 -18.51 -13.47
N LEU A 51 -8.75 -18.17 -14.68
CA LEU A 51 -8.77 -19.10 -15.83
C LEU A 51 -7.85 -20.30 -15.62
N HIS A 52 -6.69 -20.09 -14.99
CA HIS A 52 -5.76 -21.17 -14.68
C HIS A 52 -6.29 -22.08 -13.56
N GLU A 53 -6.82 -21.51 -12.50
CA GLU A 53 -7.43 -22.25 -11.39
C GLU A 53 -8.66 -23.03 -11.87
N GLY A 54 -9.55 -22.37 -12.61
CA GLY A 54 -10.74 -22.99 -13.18
C GLY A 54 -10.41 -24.13 -14.14
N CYS A 55 -9.41 -23.94 -15.03
CA CYS A 55 -9.02 -25.03 -15.93
C CYS A 55 -8.37 -26.21 -15.21
N ALA A 56 -7.59 -25.95 -14.15
CA ALA A 56 -7.02 -27.00 -13.30
C ALA A 56 -8.11 -27.77 -12.54
N ARG A 57 -9.08 -27.06 -11.95
CA ARG A 57 -10.22 -27.62 -11.22
C ARG A 57 -11.11 -28.52 -12.09
N VAL A 58 -11.32 -28.14 -13.36
CA VAL A 58 -12.14 -28.91 -14.32
C VAL A 58 -11.33 -29.97 -15.07
N GLY A 59 -9.99 -29.94 -15.01
CA GLY A 59 -9.13 -30.91 -15.69
C GLY A 59 -9.08 -30.76 -17.22
N VAL A 60 -9.23 -29.53 -17.73
CA VAL A 60 -9.24 -29.25 -19.18
C VAL A 60 -8.14 -28.27 -19.58
N ALA A 61 -7.76 -28.28 -20.86
CA ALA A 61 -6.82 -27.29 -21.38
C ALA A 61 -7.37 -25.86 -21.23
N ILE A 62 -6.50 -24.91 -20.85
CA ILE A 62 -6.89 -23.50 -20.63
C ILE A 62 -7.66 -22.89 -21.80
N CYS A 63 -7.34 -23.25 -23.04
CA CYS A 63 -8.06 -22.78 -24.22
C CYS A 63 -9.52 -23.26 -24.24
N CYS A 64 -9.78 -24.51 -23.84
CA CYS A 64 -11.13 -25.06 -23.79
C CYS A 64 -11.94 -24.42 -22.66
N TYR A 65 -11.33 -24.27 -21.48
CA TYR A 65 -11.98 -23.59 -20.35
C TYR A 65 -12.34 -22.14 -20.70
N THR A 66 -11.39 -21.41 -21.29
CA THR A 66 -11.59 -20.01 -21.71
C THR A 66 -12.66 -19.90 -22.80
N GLU A 67 -12.77 -20.87 -23.72
CA GLU A 67 -13.87 -20.90 -24.69
C GLU A 67 -15.23 -21.03 -24.00
N GLY A 68 -15.34 -21.85 -22.95
CA GLY A 68 -16.55 -21.99 -22.13
C GLY A 68 -16.92 -20.69 -21.42
N VAL A 69 -15.96 -20.07 -20.73
CA VAL A 69 -16.15 -18.78 -20.04
C VAL A 69 -16.61 -17.70 -21.01
N LEU A 70 -16.01 -17.61 -22.20
CA LEU A 70 -16.40 -16.63 -23.21
C LEU A 70 -17.77 -16.92 -23.82
N ARG A 71 -18.27 -18.15 -23.79
CA ARG A 71 -19.65 -18.45 -24.22
C ARG A 71 -20.65 -18.04 -23.15
N GLU A 72 -20.39 -18.37 -21.90
CA GLU A 72 -21.22 -18.00 -20.76
C GLU A 72 -21.32 -16.47 -20.61
N ALA A 73 -20.21 -15.75 -20.84
CA ALA A 73 -20.18 -14.29 -20.83
C ALA A 73 -20.97 -13.62 -21.98
N ALA A 74 -21.52 -14.38 -22.93
CA ALA A 74 -22.45 -13.82 -23.92
C ALA A 74 -23.81 -13.51 -23.29
N ASP A 75 -24.25 -14.36 -22.36
CA ASP A 75 -25.54 -14.26 -21.69
C ASP A 75 -25.40 -13.58 -20.32
N GLU A 76 -24.33 -13.89 -19.59
CA GLU A 76 -24.06 -13.37 -18.24
C GLU A 76 -22.62 -12.84 -18.11
N PRO A 77 -22.31 -11.67 -18.70
CA PRO A 77 -20.94 -11.13 -18.73
C PRO A 77 -20.35 -10.86 -17.34
N ASP A 78 -21.19 -10.56 -16.35
CA ASP A 78 -20.77 -10.24 -14.99
C ASP A 78 -20.55 -11.46 -14.10
N LEU A 79 -21.04 -12.64 -14.51
CA LEU A 79 -21.04 -13.83 -13.66
C LEU A 79 -19.62 -14.28 -13.35
N PHE A 80 -18.75 -14.36 -14.37
CA PHE A 80 -17.36 -14.76 -14.18
C PHE A 80 -16.60 -13.75 -13.30
N ALA A 81 -16.74 -12.45 -13.57
CA ALA A 81 -16.07 -11.40 -12.81
C ALA A 81 -16.51 -11.41 -11.33
N SER A 82 -17.80 -11.61 -11.08
CA SER A 82 -18.37 -11.62 -9.73
C SER A 82 -18.05 -12.91 -8.95
N ARG A 83 -17.97 -14.06 -9.62
CA ARG A 83 -17.73 -15.36 -8.96
C ARG A 83 -16.26 -15.65 -8.73
N GLU A 84 -15.44 -15.47 -9.76
CA GLU A 84 -14.05 -15.94 -9.80
C GLU A 84 -13.04 -14.80 -9.59
N CYS A 85 -13.45 -13.54 -9.76
CA CYS A 85 -12.59 -12.36 -9.57
C CYS A 85 -13.04 -11.46 -8.41
N ARG A 86 -13.47 -12.08 -7.29
CA ARG A 86 -14.07 -11.38 -6.12
C ARG A 86 -13.22 -10.27 -5.52
N GLY A 87 -11.89 -10.36 -5.64
CA GLY A 87 -10.94 -9.38 -5.11
C GLY A 87 -10.81 -8.09 -5.93
N LEU A 88 -11.47 -7.98 -7.10
CA LEU A 88 -11.42 -6.77 -7.92
C LEU A 88 -12.34 -5.67 -7.36
N CYS A 89 -12.03 -4.40 -7.66
CA CYS A 89 -12.95 -3.31 -7.38
C CYS A 89 -14.11 -3.28 -8.40
N ALA A 90 -15.11 -2.41 -8.18
CA ALA A 90 -16.26 -2.29 -9.06
C ALA A 90 -15.86 -1.87 -10.49
N ALA A 91 -14.95 -0.91 -10.63
CA ALA A 91 -14.47 -0.45 -11.93
C ALA A 91 -13.72 -1.56 -12.70
N ASP A 92 -12.86 -2.32 -12.02
CA ASP A 92 -12.15 -3.44 -12.64
C ASP A 92 -13.08 -4.60 -13.01
N ARG A 93 -14.11 -4.89 -12.20
CA ARG A 93 -15.13 -5.88 -12.56
C ARG A 93 -15.88 -5.46 -13.82
N ALA A 94 -16.33 -4.22 -13.91
CA ALA A 94 -16.98 -3.69 -15.11
C ALA A 94 -16.07 -3.79 -16.34
N LEU A 95 -14.78 -3.44 -16.19
CA LEU A 95 -13.79 -3.59 -17.24
C LEU A 95 -13.61 -5.04 -17.70
N VAL A 96 -13.57 -6.00 -16.76
CA VAL A 96 -13.51 -7.43 -17.09
C VAL A 96 -14.74 -7.84 -17.89
N SER A 97 -15.94 -7.50 -17.42
CA SER A 97 -17.20 -7.80 -18.09
C SER A 97 -17.24 -7.25 -19.52
N ASP A 98 -16.85 -5.99 -19.71
CA ASP A 98 -16.79 -5.35 -21.03
C ASP A 98 -15.83 -6.07 -21.99
N ILE A 99 -14.65 -6.46 -21.50
CA ILE A 99 -13.67 -7.19 -22.31
C ILE A 99 -14.18 -8.60 -22.64
N LEU A 100 -14.75 -9.32 -21.66
CA LEU A 100 -15.32 -10.65 -21.87
C LEU A 100 -16.46 -10.59 -22.89
N LEU A 101 -17.40 -9.65 -22.76
CA LEU A 101 -18.53 -9.44 -23.67
C LEU A 101 -18.06 -9.08 -25.09
N CYS A 102 -17.04 -8.23 -25.21
CA CYS A 102 -16.46 -7.92 -26.52
C CYS A 102 -15.85 -9.17 -27.19
N HIS A 103 -15.20 -10.03 -26.40
CA HIS A 103 -14.59 -11.25 -26.90
C HIS A 103 -15.58 -12.40 -27.10
N SER A 104 -16.69 -12.46 -26.35
CA SER A 104 -17.78 -13.42 -26.54
C SER A 104 -18.50 -13.19 -27.87
N ARG A 105 -18.83 -11.93 -28.19
CA ARG A 105 -19.42 -11.54 -29.49
C ARG A 105 -18.53 -11.97 -30.67
N ARG A 106 -17.22 -11.75 -30.58
CA ARG A 106 -16.25 -12.17 -31.60
C ARG A 106 -16.10 -13.69 -31.70
N LEU A 107 -16.36 -14.41 -30.61
CA LEU A 107 -16.33 -15.87 -30.58
C LEU A 107 -17.60 -16.45 -31.21
N ALA A 108 -18.77 -15.82 -31.00
CA ALA A 108 -20.03 -16.20 -31.63
C ALA A 108 -19.99 -16.10 -33.17
N GLU A 109 -19.25 -15.13 -33.72
CA GLU A 109 -19.02 -14.99 -35.17
C GLU A 109 -18.17 -16.12 -35.78
N ALA A 110 -17.51 -16.95 -34.98
CA ALA A 110 -16.53 -17.94 -35.46
C ALA A 110 -17.20 -19.26 -35.90
N LYS A 111 -17.37 -19.41 -37.22
CA LYS A 111 -18.01 -20.58 -37.86
C LYS A 111 -17.23 -21.90 -37.73
N THR A 112 -15.90 -21.84 -37.59
CA THR A 112 -15.04 -23.05 -37.53
C THR A 112 -14.32 -23.19 -36.20
N ARG A 113 -13.98 -24.43 -35.81
CA ARG A 113 -13.21 -24.74 -34.60
C ARG A 113 -11.87 -24.00 -34.57
N ASP A 114 -11.15 -23.99 -35.69
CA ASP A 114 -9.86 -23.28 -35.79
C ASP A 114 -10.00 -21.78 -35.58
N THR A 115 -11.08 -21.19 -36.08
CA THR A 115 -11.34 -19.75 -35.88
C THR A 115 -11.62 -19.48 -34.40
N ARG A 116 -12.42 -20.31 -33.73
CA ARG A 116 -12.68 -20.20 -32.28
C ARG A 116 -11.38 -20.27 -31.46
N VAL A 117 -10.54 -21.26 -31.73
CA VAL A 117 -9.23 -21.41 -31.06
C VAL A 117 -8.35 -20.17 -31.28
N ARG A 118 -8.31 -19.60 -32.49
CA ARG A 118 -7.57 -18.35 -32.76
C ARG A 118 -8.13 -17.17 -31.96
N ARG A 119 -9.45 -17.04 -31.80
CA ARG A 119 -10.07 -15.97 -31.00
C ARG A 119 -9.74 -16.10 -29.52
N VAL A 120 -9.82 -17.31 -28.98
CA VAL A 120 -9.43 -17.61 -27.60
C VAL A 120 -7.94 -17.29 -27.38
N ARG A 121 -7.06 -17.73 -28.29
CA ARG A 121 -5.62 -17.40 -28.21
C ARG A 121 -5.37 -15.90 -28.27
N ALA A 122 -6.13 -15.15 -29.06
CA ALA A 122 -6.03 -13.69 -29.13
C ALA A 122 -6.47 -13.01 -27.83
N PHE A 123 -7.46 -13.56 -27.13
CA PHE A 123 -7.87 -13.11 -25.79
C PHE A 123 -6.80 -13.43 -24.74
N LEU A 124 -6.25 -14.65 -24.74
CA LEU A 124 -5.23 -15.08 -23.79
C LEU A 124 -3.86 -14.42 -24.00
N LYS A 125 -3.55 -13.97 -25.23
CA LYS A 125 -2.26 -13.38 -25.57
C LYS A 125 -1.85 -12.20 -24.66
N PRO A 126 -2.64 -11.12 -24.52
CA PRO A 126 -2.27 -10.01 -23.64
C PRO A 126 -2.12 -10.43 -22.17
N LEU A 127 -2.93 -11.37 -21.69
CA LEU A 127 -2.81 -11.91 -20.33
C LEU A 127 -1.49 -12.65 -20.12
N ARG A 128 -1.11 -13.53 -21.07
CA ARG A 128 0.16 -14.27 -21.05
C ARG A 128 1.38 -13.36 -21.18
N GLU A 129 1.31 -12.37 -22.06
CA GLU A 129 2.42 -11.42 -22.24
C GLU A 129 2.67 -10.62 -20.96
N ARG A 130 1.60 -10.19 -20.28
CA ARG A 130 1.70 -9.51 -18.98
C ARG A 130 2.19 -10.43 -17.87
N ALA A 131 1.69 -11.67 -17.81
CA ALA A 131 2.15 -12.64 -16.83
C ALA A 131 3.64 -12.98 -17.02
N ARG A 132 4.11 -13.16 -18.26
CA ARG A 132 5.53 -13.43 -18.55
C ARG A 132 6.45 -12.26 -18.22
N ALA A 133 5.97 -11.03 -18.33
CA ALA A 133 6.74 -9.85 -17.98
C ALA A 133 6.85 -9.64 -16.45
N ARG A 134 6.20 -10.48 -15.63
CA ARG A 134 6.11 -10.34 -14.18
C ARG A 134 6.68 -11.58 -13.51
N GLY A 135 7.62 -11.39 -12.58
CA GLY A 135 8.03 -12.45 -11.66
C GLY A 135 6.90 -12.82 -10.69
N PRO A 136 6.90 -14.02 -10.09
CA PRO A 136 5.97 -14.33 -9.01
C PRO A 136 6.14 -13.35 -7.85
N VAL A 137 5.05 -13.08 -7.12
CA VAL A 137 5.09 -12.35 -5.85
C VAL A 137 4.94 -13.38 -4.75
N GLU A 138 5.97 -13.51 -3.92
CA GLU A 138 5.99 -14.41 -2.78
C GLU A 138 5.17 -13.81 -1.62
N TRP A 139 4.69 -14.69 -0.74
CA TRP A 139 4.10 -14.25 0.52
C TRP A 139 5.19 -13.77 1.47
N LEU A 140 5.06 -12.57 2.01
CA LEU A 140 5.96 -12.04 3.02
C LEU A 140 5.53 -12.51 4.40
N ASP A 141 6.24 -13.50 4.95
CA ASP A 141 5.97 -13.98 6.30
C ASP A 141 6.60 -13.08 7.37
N VAL A 142 5.80 -12.18 7.94
CA VAL A 142 6.23 -11.19 8.96
C VAL A 142 5.25 -11.07 10.12
N ALA A 143 4.20 -11.89 10.13
CA ALA A 143 3.22 -11.88 11.21
C ALA A 143 3.81 -12.54 12.48
N PRO A 144 3.53 -12.01 13.68
CA PRO A 144 3.90 -12.69 14.91
C PRO A 144 3.18 -14.04 15.00
N ARG A 145 3.88 -15.08 15.48
CA ARG A 145 3.33 -16.44 15.64
C ARG A 145 2.12 -16.50 16.58
N THR A 146 1.99 -15.52 17.47
CA THR A 146 0.86 -15.35 18.37
C THR A 146 0.36 -13.91 18.23
N PRO A 147 -0.95 -13.68 18.02
CA PRO A 147 -1.50 -12.34 17.99
C PRO A 147 -1.17 -11.62 19.30
N PRO A 148 -0.64 -10.39 19.24
CA PRO A 148 -0.44 -9.59 20.44
C PRO A 148 -1.80 -9.30 21.10
N PRO A 149 -1.84 -9.16 22.44
CA PRO A 149 -3.07 -8.79 23.12
C PRO A 149 -3.59 -7.46 22.58
N LEU A 150 -4.89 -7.42 22.25
CA LEU A 150 -5.55 -6.19 21.81
C LEU A 150 -5.83 -5.31 23.02
N GLY A 151 -5.11 -4.19 23.11
CA GLY A 151 -5.44 -3.10 24.04
C GLY A 151 -6.56 -2.21 23.50
N THR A 152 -6.90 -1.16 24.25
CA THR A 152 -7.72 -0.05 23.75
C THR A 152 -6.88 1.22 23.62
N PHE A 153 -7.34 2.21 22.86
CA PHE A 153 -6.58 3.47 22.70
C PHE A 153 -6.37 4.21 24.03
N HIS A 154 -7.16 3.90 25.07
CA HIS A 154 -7.04 4.45 26.42
C HIS A 154 -5.64 4.27 27.02
N GLN A 155 -4.92 3.20 26.65
CA GLN A 155 -3.55 2.96 27.12
C GLN A 155 -2.54 4.01 26.62
N TRP A 156 -2.93 4.80 25.61
CA TRP A 156 -2.09 5.86 25.05
C TRP A 156 -2.39 7.22 25.67
N LEU A 157 -3.51 7.36 26.37
CA LEU A 157 -3.92 8.62 26.97
C LEU A 157 -2.97 9.00 28.10
N ALA A 158 -2.60 10.28 28.15
CA ALA A 158 -1.76 10.80 29.20
C ALA A 158 -2.57 10.92 30.49
N ALA A 159 -1.92 10.58 31.62
CA ALA A 159 -2.46 10.90 32.94
C ALA A 159 -2.51 12.42 33.20
N ARG A 160 -1.60 13.16 32.54
CA ARG A 160 -1.43 14.62 32.68
C ARG A 160 -1.32 15.28 31.30
N PRO A 161 -2.41 15.33 30.52
CA PRO A 161 -2.40 15.85 29.15
C PRO A 161 -2.10 17.35 29.08
N GLU A 162 -2.17 18.08 30.19
CA GLU A 162 -1.75 19.48 30.30
C GLU A 162 -0.23 19.68 30.24
N GLU A 163 0.55 18.64 30.53
CA GLU A 163 2.02 18.65 30.42
C GLU A 163 2.52 18.25 29.02
N GLU A 164 1.61 17.74 28.18
CA GLU A 164 1.91 17.30 26.82
C GLU A 164 1.49 18.34 25.78
N ARG A 165 2.08 18.24 24.60
CA ARG A 165 1.83 19.18 23.51
C ARG A 165 0.44 18.95 22.91
N ARG A 166 -0.46 19.92 23.06
CA ARG A 166 -1.82 19.86 22.51
C ARG A 166 -2.18 21.06 21.64
N ARG A 167 -3.08 20.84 20.69
CA ARG A 167 -3.88 21.89 20.06
C ARG A 167 -4.92 22.37 21.08
N GLU A 168 -5.12 23.68 21.19
CA GLU A 168 -6.22 24.20 21.99
C GLU A 168 -7.55 23.97 21.26
N LEU A 169 -8.56 23.50 21.99
CA LEU A 169 -9.95 23.49 21.56
C LEU A 169 -10.69 24.54 22.39
N ARG A 170 -10.97 25.70 21.81
CA ARG A 170 -11.54 26.82 22.55
C ARG A 170 -13.06 26.81 22.53
N GLU A 171 -13.67 27.21 23.63
CA GLU A 171 -15.11 27.49 23.67
C GLU A 171 -15.45 28.56 22.62
N GLY A 172 -16.43 28.26 21.76
CA GLY A 172 -16.84 29.11 20.64
C GLY A 172 -16.21 28.77 19.29
N GLU A 173 -15.22 27.85 19.23
CA GLU A 173 -14.77 27.31 17.95
C GLU A 173 -15.86 26.44 17.31
N PRO A 174 -15.98 26.42 15.96
CA PRO A 174 -17.01 25.65 15.25
C PRO A 174 -17.03 24.17 15.66
N THR A 175 -15.86 23.56 15.81
CA THR A 175 -15.72 22.16 16.23
C THR A 175 -16.24 21.94 17.65
N HIS A 176 -15.88 22.82 18.59
CA HIS A 176 -16.37 22.74 19.97
C HIS A 176 -17.89 22.91 20.00
N ALA A 177 -18.42 23.96 19.37
CA ALA A 177 -19.86 24.23 19.34
C ALA A 177 -20.67 23.07 18.74
N ALA A 178 -20.17 22.48 17.64
CA ALA A 178 -20.83 21.36 16.99
C ALA A 178 -20.84 20.10 17.87
N LEU A 179 -19.70 19.75 18.46
CA LEU A 179 -19.60 18.58 19.35
C LEU A 179 -20.39 18.76 20.64
N SER A 180 -20.42 19.96 21.23
CA SER A 180 -21.23 20.26 22.42
C SER A 180 -22.74 20.19 22.14
N ALA A 181 -23.16 20.38 20.88
CA ALA A 181 -24.55 20.27 20.47
C ALA A 181 -25.01 18.83 20.19
N TRP A 182 -24.08 17.86 20.14
CA TRP A 182 -24.44 16.46 19.97
C TRP A 182 -25.28 15.98 21.15
N PRO A 183 -26.26 15.08 20.93
CA PRO A 183 -27.02 14.47 22.01
C PRO A 183 -26.07 13.98 23.11
N ARG A 184 -26.38 14.35 24.36
CA ARG A 184 -25.58 13.97 25.54
C ARG A 184 -25.65 12.47 25.75
N TRP A 185 -24.84 11.74 25.00
CA TRP A 185 -24.61 10.34 25.24
C TRP A 185 -23.72 10.25 26.49
N ARG A 186 -24.25 9.62 27.54
CA ARG A 186 -23.52 9.41 28.79
C ARG A 186 -22.46 8.35 28.55
N GLN A 187 -21.24 8.75 28.22
CA GLN A 187 -20.14 7.82 28.29
C GLN A 187 -19.58 7.78 29.71
N GLU A 188 -19.36 6.56 30.19
CA GLU A 188 -18.59 6.28 31.40
C GLU A 188 -17.07 6.26 31.13
N VAL A 189 -16.68 6.25 29.85
CA VAL A 189 -15.30 6.13 29.37
C VAL A 189 -15.00 7.16 28.29
N TRP A 190 -13.73 7.38 27.97
CA TRP A 190 -13.37 8.29 26.89
C TRP A 190 -13.78 7.70 25.52
N GLY A 191 -14.40 8.53 24.71
CA GLY A 191 -14.62 8.31 23.29
C GLY A 191 -13.62 9.11 22.45
N VAL A 192 -13.36 8.66 21.23
CA VAL A 192 -12.54 9.36 20.24
C VAL A 192 -13.29 9.48 18.92
N VAL A 193 -13.23 10.66 18.31
CA VAL A 193 -13.82 10.93 17.00
C VAL A 193 -12.84 11.70 16.13
N CYS A 194 -12.89 11.44 14.83
CA CYS A 194 -12.33 12.35 13.84
C CYS A 194 -13.45 13.29 13.38
N TYR A 195 -13.44 14.53 13.87
CA TYR A 195 -14.59 15.44 13.74
C TYR A 195 -14.93 15.71 12.28
N GLU A 196 -13.94 16.03 11.45
CA GLU A 196 -14.12 16.43 10.07
C GLU A 196 -14.77 15.30 9.24
N ARG A 197 -14.32 14.07 9.47
CA ARG A 197 -14.91 12.87 8.83
C ARG A 197 -16.29 12.55 9.37
N ALA A 198 -16.51 12.74 10.68
CA ALA A 198 -17.82 12.58 11.28
C ALA A 198 -18.81 13.61 10.71
N ALA A 199 -18.40 14.88 10.61
CA ALA A 199 -19.19 15.97 10.04
C ALA A 199 -19.55 15.69 8.57
N ALA A 200 -18.59 15.23 7.75
CA ALA A 200 -18.85 14.85 6.37
C ALA A 200 -19.88 13.72 6.25
N ARG A 201 -19.78 12.69 7.11
CA ARG A 201 -20.75 11.57 7.16
C ARG A 201 -22.13 12.04 7.62
N LEU A 202 -22.18 12.90 8.63
CA LEU A 202 -23.43 13.48 9.11
C LEU A 202 -24.11 14.31 8.02
N LEU A 203 -23.36 15.17 7.33
CA LEU A 203 -23.88 15.97 6.23
C LEU A 203 -24.43 15.08 5.10
N ALA A 204 -23.70 14.04 4.71
CA ALA A 204 -24.13 13.11 3.66
C ALA A 204 -25.39 12.31 4.04
N ALA A 205 -25.50 11.90 5.30
CA ALA A 205 -26.62 11.06 5.76
C ALA A 205 -27.86 11.85 6.22
N HIS A 206 -27.69 13.09 6.70
CA HIS A 206 -28.74 13.84 7.40
C HIS A 206 -29.00 15.23 6.80
N GLY A 207 -28.28 15.65 5.76
CA GLY A 207 -28.53 16.92 5.06
C GLY A 207 -28.48 18.17 5.94
N GLY A 208 -27.76 18.12 7.07
CA GLY A 208 -27.67 19.20 8.05
C GLY A 208 -28.66 19.14 9.21
N ALA A 209 -29.52 18.12 9.29
CA ALA A 209 -30.34 17.87 10.48
C ALA A 209 -29.46 17.47 11.68
N ALA A 210 -29.95 17.75 12.90
CA ALA A 210 -29.25 17.38 14.13
C ALA A 210 -29.06 15.85 14.21
N PRO A 211 -27.87 15.35 14.58
CA PRO A 211 -27.60 13.93 14.66
C PRO A 211 -28.40 13.27 15.79
N THR A 212 -28.86 12.04 15.59
CA THR A 212 -29.48 11.25 16.65
C THR A 212 -28.40 10.65 17.58
N GLU A 213 -28.80 10.19 18.76
CA GLU A 213 -27.88 9.53 19.69
C GLU A 213 -27.25 8.26 19.08
N GLU A 214 -28.05 7.48 18.34
CA GLU A 214 -27.58 6.28 17.65
C GLU A 214 -26.52 6.63 16.60
N THR A 215 -26.74 7.70 15.83
CA THR A 215 -25.77 8.18 14.85
C THR A 215 -24.46 8.60 15.52
N VAL A 216 -24.51 9.36 16.61
CA VAL A 216 -23.31 9.76 17.35
C VAL A 216 -22.55 8.54 17.89
N ARG A 217 -23.24 7.57 18.50
CA ARG A 217 -22.63 6.32 18.97
C ARG A 217 -21.94 5.55 17.84
N SER A 218 -22.47 5.61 16.62
CA SER A 218 -21.85 4.97 15.45
C SER A 218 -20.57 5.66 14.96
N LEU A 219 -20.37 6.95 15.31
CA LEU A 219 -19.26 7.78 14.86
C LEU A 219 -18.11 7.81 15.88
N VAL A 220 -18.44 7.80 17.17
CA VAL A 220 -17.44 7.79 18.23
C VAL A 220 -16.95 6.38 18.50
N ARG A 221 -15.65 6.22 18.73
CA ARG A 221 -15.01 4.96 19.07
C ARG A 221 -14.54 4.97 20.52
N THR A 222 -14.63 3.83 21.18
CA THR A 222 -14.19 3.65 22.59
C THR A 222 -13.06 2.64 22.72
N ASP A 223 -12.82 1.84 21.69
CA ASP A 223 -11.92 0.71 21.68
C ASP A 223 -10.70 0.93 20.78
N TYR A 224 -10.86 1.63 19.64
CA TYR A 224 -9.77 1.91 18.71
C TYR A 224 -9.77 3.33 18.15
N LEU A 225 -8.59 3.80 17.71
CA LEU A 225 -8.48 5.02 16.92
C LEU A 225 -8.98 4.78 15.48
N PRO A 226 -9.96 5.56 14.99
CA PRO A 226 -10.39 5.48 13.61
C PRO A 226 -9.23 5.84 12.67
N GLN A 227 -9.37 5.52 11.39
CA GLN A 227 -8.28 5.61 10.41
C GLN A 227 -7.46 6.90 10.57
N ALA A 228 -6.15 6.72 10.64
CA ALA A 228 -5.16 7.77 10.76
C ALA A 228 -5.42 9.01 9.89
N VAL A 229 -5.13 10.15 10.48
CA VAL A 229 -5.35 11.51 9.98
C VAL A 229 -4.23 11.91 9.01
N GLY A 230 -4.46 11.79 7.70
CA GLY A 230 -3.47 12.21 6.70
C GLY A 230 -3.52 13.71 6.39
N SER A 231 -4.64 14.38 6.66
CA SER A 231 -4.81 15.82 6.42
C SER A 231 -4.47 16.62 7.66
N GLU A 232 -3.80 17.78 7.52
CA GLU A 232 -3.65 18.78 8.59
C GLU A 232 -5.00 19.29 9.12
N GLU A 233 -6.08 19.10 8.34
CA GLU A 233 -7.43 19.47 8.73
C GLU A 233 -8.13 18.42 9.58
N ASP A 234 -7.76 17.13 9.52
CA ASP A 234 -8.42 16.11 10.35
C ASP A 234 -7.85 16.16 11.78
N HIS A 235 -8.69 15.90 12.78
CA HIS A 235 -8.24 15.88 14.19
C HIS A 235 -8.91 14.78 15.00
N TYR A 236 -8.15 14.18 15.92
CA TYR A 236 -8.73 13.34 16.96
C TYR A 236 -9.20 14.20 18.13
N VAL A 237 -10.52 14.23 18.32
CA VAL A 237 -11.16 14.84 19.49
C VAL A 237 -11.60 13.74 20.43
N LEU A 238 -11.24 13.91 21.70
CA LEU A 238 -11.69 13.07 22.79
C LEU A 238 -12.95 13.65 23.41
N LEU A 239 -13.92 12.77 23.65
CA LEU A 239 -15.17 13.04 24.33
C LEU A 239 -15.11 12.31 25.67
N GLY A 240 -15.07 13.07 26.75
CA GLY A 240 -14.88 12.55 28.09
C GLY A 240 -16.18 12.42 28.87
N PRO A 241 -16.11 11.76 30.04
CA PRO A 241 -17.18 11.80 31.03
C PRO A 241 -17.63 13.24 31.31
N HIS A 242 -18.91 13.44 31.60
CA HIS A 242 -19.49 14.75 31.92
C HIS A 242 -19.41 15.82 30.81
N GLY A 243 -19.10 15.43 29.57
CA GLY A 243 -19.09 16.35 28.43
C GLY A 243 -17.76 17.08 28.23
N GLU A 244 -16.68 16.60 28.84
CA GLU A 244 -15.33 17.11 28.58
C GLU A 244 -14.93 16.92 27.11
N LEU A 245 -14.33 17.93 26.51
CA LEU A 245 -13.85 17.91 25.12
C LEU A 245 -12.40 18.36 25.07
N ARG A 246 -11.55 17.59 24.39
CA ARG A 246 -10.18 18.02 24.09
C ARG A 246 -9.63 17.33 22.86
N TYR A 247 -8.65 17.94 22.20
CA TYR A 247 -7.83 17.20 21.24
C TYR A 247 -6.94 16.16 21.95
N MET A 248 -6.64 15.07 21.25
CA MET A 248 -5.51 14.23 21.65
C MET A 248 -4.20 15.02 21.54
N THR A 249 -3.26 14.79 22.45
CA THR A 249 -1.94 15.40 22.39
C THR A 249 -1.12 14.77 21.25
N VAL A 250 -0.06 15.45 20.81
CA VAL A 250 0.85 14.91 19.79
C VAL A 250 1.47 13.60 20.27
N GLU A 251 1.82 13.53 21.56
CA GLU A 251 2.42 12.37 22.20
C GLU A 251 1.44 11.20 22.33
N GLU A 252 0.17 11.44 22.65
CA GLU A 252 -0.88 10.42 22.67
C GLU A 252 -1.05 9.78 21.28
N VAL A 253 -1.09 10.60 20.23
CA VAL A 253 -1.18 10.10 18.84
C VAL A 253 0.11 9.36 18.46
N ALA A 254 1.29 9.91 18.78
CA ALA A 254 2.57 9.28 18.48
C ALA A 254 2.73 7.91 19.17
N ARG A 255 2.28 7.76 20.43
CA ARG A 255 2.20 6.47 21.12
C ARG A 255 1.29 5.49 20.37
N GLY A 256 0.16 5.98 19.84
CA GLY A 256 -0.73 5.22 18.98
C GLY A 256 -0.08 4.69 17.70
N PHE A 257 0.90 5.41 17.14
CA PHE A 257 1.71 4.99 16.00
C PHE A 257 2.90 4.09 16.37
N GLY A 258 3.07 3.78 17.66
CA GLY A 258 4.19 3.01 18.17
C GLY A 258 5.51 3.78 18.19
N VAL A 259 5.48 5.11 18.21
CA VAL A 259 6.67 5.96 18.31
C VAL A 259 7.23 5.88 19.74
N PRO A 260 8.49 5.44 19.93
CA PRO A 260 9.12 5.36 21.25
C PRO A 260 9.32 6.75 21.86
N ARG A 261 9.04 6.89 23.17
CA ARG A 261 9.10 8.18 23.90
C ARG A 261 10.48 8.86 23.82
N GLY A 262 11.56 8.09 23.84
CA GLY A 262 12.94 8.60 23.78
C GLY A 262 13.52 8.72 22.37
N SER A 263 12.74 8.46 21.32
CA SER A 263 13.25 8.44 19.95
C SER A 263 13.48 9.85 19.38
N PRO A 264 14.41 10.02 18.43
CA PRO A 264 14.57 11.29 17.70
C PRO A 264 13.28 11.76 17.02
N LEU A 265 12.47 10.80 16.54
CA LEU A 265 11.16 11.09 15.93
C LEU A 265 10.20 11.72 16.94
N MET A 266 10.08 11.17 18.15
CA MET A 266 9.26 11.77 19.21
C MET A 266 9.73 13.19 19.55
N ALA A 267 11.04 13.38 19.72
CA ALA A 267 11.62 14.68 20.03
C ALA A 267 11.27 15.75 18.97
N THR A 268 11.26 15.37 17.69
CA THR A 268 10.89 16.27 16.59
C THR A 268 9.40 16.56 16.56
N LEU A 269 8.54 15.56 16.78
CA LEU A 269 7.08 15.74 16.80
C LEU A 269 6.63 16.72 17.88
N VAL A 270 7.27 16.69 19.05
CA VAL A 270 6.93 17.58 20.17
C VAL A 270 7.62 18.94 20.12
N ALA A 271 8.54 19.16 19.17
CA ALA A 271 9.28 20.42 19.02
C ALA A 271 8.43 21.49 18.31
N PRO A 272 7.99 22.56 19.01
CA PRO A 272 7.07 23.53 18.45
C PRO A 272 7.70 24.50 17.43
N ASP A 273 9.02 24.61 17.44
CA ASP A 273 9.83 25.38 16.50
C ASP A 273 9.98 24.69 15.14
N LEU A 274 9.77 23.36 15.08
CA LEU A 274 9.91 22.58 13.85
C LEU A 274 8.60 22.35 13.12
N LEU A 275 7.56 21.94 13.86
CA LEU A 275 6.24 21.61 13.35
C LEU A 275 5.19 22.19 14.29
N THR A 276 4.04 22.62 13.80
CA THR A 276 2.83 22.86 14.59
C THR A 276 2.24 21.53 15.09
N ALA A 277 1.30 21.57 16.05
CA ALA A 277 0.67 20.35 16.54
C ALA A 277 -0.13 19.63 15.43
N ALA A 278 -0.77 20.40 14.53
CA ALA A 278 -1.52 19.85 13.40
C ALA A 278 -0.57 19.20 12.37
N GLU A 279 0.52 19.89 12.01
CA GLU A 279 1.55 19.35 11.12
C GLU A 279 2.17 18.06 11.68
N ALA A 280 2.47 18.00 12.98
CA ALA A 280 3.02 16.81 13.63
C ALA A 280 2.06 15.60 13.55
N VAL A 281 0.77 15.81 13.79
CA VAL A 281 -0.26 14.75 13.69
C VAL A 281 -0.48 14.32 12.24
N SER A 282 -0.50 15.27 11.30
CA SER A 282 -0.60 14.97 9.86
C SER A 282 0.60 14.15 9.37
N CYS A 283 1.83 14.53 9.78
CA CYS A 283 3.04 13.76 9.47
C CYS A 283 2.95 12.30 9.96
N LEU A 284 2.36 12.06 11.14
CA LEU A 284 2.12 10.71 11.62
C LEU A 284 1.13 9.96 10.74
N GLY A 285 0.01 10.57 10.35
CA GLY A 285 -0.97 9.90 9.51
C GLY A 285 -0.56 9.70 8.06
N GLU A 286 0.44 10.44 7.57
CA GLU A 286 1.11 10.13 6.30
C GLU A 286 2.21 9.06 6.45
N SER A 287 2.81 8.93 7.64
CA SER A 287 3.88 7.97 7.91
C SER A 287 3.41 6.51 8.01
N VAL A 288 4.33 5.58 7.81
CA VAL A 288 4.15 4.18 8.20
C VAL A 288 4.03 4.08 9.72
N HIS A 289 3.19 3.17 10.20
CA HIS A 289 3.10 2.85 11.63
C HIS A 289 4.41 2.23 12.12
N VAL A 290 5.09 2.87 13.07
CA VAL A 290 6.45 2.49 13.51
C VAL A 290 6.50 1.06 14.04
N GLY A 291 5.48 0.63 14.80
CA GLY A 291 5.40 -0.76 15.25
C GLY A 291 5.41 -1.79 14.09
N VAL A 292 4.71 -1.51 12.99
CA VAL A 292 4.66 -2.40 11.82
C VAL A 292 5.98 -2.33 11.05
N ALA A 293 6.56 -1.13 10.89
CA ALA A 293 7.88 -0.96 10.31
C ALA A 293 8.96 -1.74 11.07
N ARG A 294 8.90 -1.76 12.40
CA ARG A 294 9.80 -2.55 13.26
C ARG A 294 9.69 -4.05 13.00
N LEU A 295 8.48 -4.60 12.82
CA LEU A 295 8.32 -6.01 12.44
C LEU A 295 9.04 -6.34 11.14
N LEU A 296 8.92 -5.47 10.13
CA LEU A 296 9.59 -5.64 8.84
C LEU A 296 11.11 -5.59 9.00
N VAL A 297 11.64 -4.58 9.70
CA VAL A 297 13.09 -4.45 9.94
C VAL A 297 13.64 -5.66 10.71
N ARG A 298 12.97 -6.10 11.78
CA ARG A 298 13.36 -7.34 12.51
C ARG A 298 13.41 -8.54 11.60
N ALA A 299 12.40 -8.70 10.74
CA ALA A 299 12.34 -9.84 9.84
C ALA A 299 13.44 -9.79 8.77
N LEU A 300 13.89 -8.60 8.36
CA LEU A 300 15.04 -8.44 7.48
C LEU A 300 16.36 -8.76 8.18
N VAL A 301 16.52 -8.33 9.44
CA VAL A 301 17.68 -8.68 10.29
C VAL A 301 17.74 -10.20 10.51
N ALA A 302 16.63 -10.83 10.88
CA ALA A 302 16.54 -12.27 11.11
C ALA A 302 16.87 -13.10 9.84
N ARG A 303 16.59 -12.55 8.65
CA ARG A 303 16.94 -13.15 7.35
C ARG A 303 18.38 -12.87 6.91
N GLY A 304 19.17 -12.14 7.70
CA GLY A 304 20.53 -11.73 7.36
C GLY A 304 20.62 -10.70 6.23
N LEU A 305 19.49 -10.05 5.91
CA LEU A 305 19.41 -9.03 4.85
C LEU A 305 19.82 -7.64 5.36
N LEU A 306 19.78 -7.42 6.67
CA LEU A 306 20.28 -6.22 7.34
C LEU A 306 21.19 -6.62 8.50
N ALA A 307 22.21 -5.79 8.74
CA ALA A 307 23.18 -5.98 9.80
C ALA A 307 23.51 -4.63 10.47
N PRO A 308 24.08 -4.63 11.69
CA PRO A 308 24.67 -3.42 12.27
C PRO A 308 25.66 -2.77 11.30
N GLY A 309 25.60 -1.44 11.21
CA GLY A 309 26.34 -0.63 10.24
C GLY A 309 25.61 -0.43 8.91
N ALA A 310 24.38 -0.94 8.75
CA ALA A 310 23.60 -0.80 7.52
C ALA A 310 23.45 0.66 7.09
N THR A 311 23.57 0.88 5.79
CA THR A 311 23.24 2.14 5.13
C THR A 311 21.79 2.15 4.69
N TYR A 312 21.12 3.27 4.89
CA TYR A 312 19.70 3.43 4.67
C TYR A 312 19.40 4.67 3.84
N GLY A 313 18.43 4.57 2.94
CA GLY A 313 17.86 5.72 2.27
C GLY A 313 16.34 5.64 2.18
N SER A 314 15.69 6.76 1.93
CA SER A 314 14.24 6.84 1.82
C SER A 314 13.82 7.73 0.65
N ALA A 315 12.63 7.52 0.13
CA ALA A 315 11.97 8.44 -0.77
C ALA A 315 10.48 8.54 -0.45
N TYR A 316 9.92 9.74 -0.60
CA TYR A 316 8.62 10.12 -0.04
C TYR A 316 8.64 10.00 1.49
N ALA A 317 9.69 10.52 2.09
CA ALA A 317 10.14 10.15 3.43
C ALA A 317 9.16 10.55 4.55
N GLY A 318 8.46 11.69 4.41
CA GLY A 318 7.79 12.31 5.54
C GLY A 318 8.78 12.59 6.67
N LEU A 319 8.43 12.19 7.91
CA LEU A 319 9.38 12.14 9.04
C LEU A 319 10.07 10.77 9.21
N ASP A 320 9.73 9.84 8.32
CA ASP A 320 10.35 8.53 8.15
C ASP A 320 10.18 7.55 9.32
N GLY A 321 9.01 6.90 9.36
CA GLY A 321 8.72 5.81 10.29
C GLY A 321 9.59 4.57 10.10
N PHE A 322 10.19 4.34 8.92
CA PHE A 322 11.16 3.26 8.73
C PHE A 322 12.52 3.62 9.35
N GLY A 323 12.95 4.88 9.27
CA GLY A 323 14.09 5.41 10.02
C GLY A 323 13.93 5.19 11.52
N ALA A 324 12.74 5.43 12.08
CA ALA A 324 12.43 5.11 13.48
C ALA A 324 12.49 3.62 13.79
N ALA A 325 12.08 2.76 12.86
CA ALA A 325 12.23 1.32 13.02
C ALA A 325 13.70 0.87 12.95
N MET A 326 14.52 1.46 12.07
CA MET A 326 15.96 1.21 11.99
C MET A 326 16.66 1.62 13.28
N GLU A 327 16.29 2.77 13.86
CA GLU A 327 16.80 3.26 15.13
C GLU A 327 16.59 2.26 16.27
N GLU A 328 15.36 1.78 16.41
CA GLU A 328 14.97 0.86 17.48
C GLU A 328 15.57 -0.54 17.32
N GLU A 329 15.58 -1.08 16.10
CA GLU A 329 15.97 -2.47 15.86
C GLU A 329 17.48 -2.66 15.66
N LEU A 330 18.21 -1.60 15.29
CA LEU A 330 19.68 -1.63 15.15
C LEU A 330 20.40 -0.88 16.26
N GLY A 331 19.70 -0.35 17.26
CA GLY A 331 20.30 0.37 18.39
C GLY A 331 21.16 1.56 17.96
N GLY A 332 20.80 2.19 16.85
CA GLY A 332 21.60 3.26 16.25
C GLY A 332 22.84 2.83 15.45
N ALA A 333 23.14 1.55 15.32
CA ALA A 333 24.21 1.06 14.46
C ALA A 333 23.76 1.05 13.00
N TRP A 334 23.52 2.24 12.42
CA TRP A 334 23.13 2.42 11.03
C TRP A 334 23.42 3.86 10.57
N ARG A 335 23.43 4.10 9.26
CA ARG A 335 23.67 5.42 8.67
C ARG A 335 22.59 5.80 7.67
N TYR A 336 22.02 6.98 7.84
CA TYR A 336 21.08 7.59 6.91
C TYR A 336 21.84 8.28 5.78
N ALA A 337 21.90 7.63 4.61
CA ALA A 337 22.71 8.06 3.48
C ALA A 337 22.07 9.19 2.68
N PHE A 338 20.78 9.10 2.37
CA PHE A 338 20.03 10.11 1.64
C PHE A 338 18.52 9.94 1.82
N ALA A 339 17.76 11.01 1.61
CA ALA A 339 16.30 11.00 1.63
C ALA A 339 15.70 11.78 0.46
N SER A 340 14.41 11.64 0.20
CA SER A 340 13.67 12.55 -0.66
C SER A 340 12.33 12.96 -0.05
N GLU A 341 12.13 14.26 0.15
CA GLU A 341 10.92 14.86 0.74
C GLU A 341 10.58 16.19 0.06
N ARG A 342 9.39 16.26 -0.54
CA ARG A 342 8.96 17.38 -1.37
C ARG A 342 8.55 18.58 -0.52
N ALA A 343 7.86 18.35 0.61
CA ALA A 343 7.35 19.40 1.47
C ALA A 343 8.49 20.07 2.26
N PRO A 344 8.79 21.37 2.04
CA PRO A 344 9.97 22.00 2.64
C PRO A 344 9.98 22.00 4.18
N HIS A 345 8.82 22.18 4.81
CA HIS A 345 8.70 22.18 6.27
C HIS A 345 8.91 20.78 6.86
N VAL A 346 8.33 19.75 6.24
CA VAL A 346 8.57 18.34 6.62
C VAL A 346 10.03 17.96 6.40
N ARG A 347 10.61 18.37 5.27
CA ARG A 347 12.03 18.15 4.96
C ARG A 347 12.96 18.76 6.01
N ARG A 348 12.66 19.98 6.48
CA ARG A 348 13.40 20.62 7.58
C ARG A 348 13.31 19.79 8.86
N ALA A 349 12.11 19.32 9.21
CA ALA A 349 11.90 18.47 10.38
C ALA A 349 12.63 17.12 10.23
N LEU A 350 12.54 16.45 9.08
CA LEU A 350 13.26 15.21 8.76
C LEU A 350 14.78 15.36 8.93
N LEU A 351 15.34 16.46 8.40
CA LEU A 351 16.76 16.80 8.56
C LEU A 351 17.14 16.96 10.03
N HIS A 352 16.30 17.63 10.82
CA HIS A 352 16.51 17.74 12.26
C HIS A 352 16.47 16.38 12.96
N THR A 353 15.45 15.56 12.67
CA THR A 353 15.26 14.23 13.26
C THR A 353 16.49 13.35 13.09
N TRP A 354 17.06 13.34 11.87
CA TRP A 354 18.04 12.33 11.46
C TRP A 354 19.46 12.85 11.25
N ALA A 355 19.74 14.11 11.58
CA ALA A 355 21.07 14.70 11.47
C ALA A 355 22.16 13.86 12.16
N ARG A 356 21.86 13.33 13.37
CA ARG A 356 22.80 12.49 14.14
C ARG A 356 23.08 11.13 13.48
N ARG A 357 22.26 10.70 12.53
CA ARG A 357 22.45 9.48 11.73
C ARG A 357 23.10 9.73 10.38
N GLY A 358 23.48 10.97 10.10
CA GLY A 358 24.22 11.36 8.90
C GLY A 358 23.38 11.98 7.79
N LEU A 359 22.05 12.12 7.97
CA LEU A 359 21.24 12.81 6.98
C LEU A 359 21.58 14.30 6.98
N ALA A 360 22.05 14.81 5.85
CA ALA A 360 22.44 16.20 5.68
C ALA A 360 21.68 16.84 4.51
N ALA A 361 21.53 18.16 4.53
CA ALA A 361 20.75 18.90 3.52
C ALA A 361 21.16 18.60 2.06
N PRO A 362 22.45 18.47 1.70
CA PRO A 362 22.84 18.12 0.33
C PRO A 362 22.44 16.71 -0.13
N ARG A 363 22.06 15.84 0.81
CA ARG A 363 21.62 14.45 0.58
C ARG A 363 20.12 14.28 0.83
N CYS A 364 19.38 15.37 1.01
CA CYS A 364 17.94 15.36 1.21
C CYS A 364 17.27 16.07 0.03
N HIS A 365 16.82 15.28 -0.93
CA HIS A 365 16.35 15.77 -2.24
C HIS A 365 14.87 16.18 -2.20
N ASP A 366 14.50 17.14 -3.04
CA ASP A 366 13.11 17.62 -3.12
C ASP A 366 12.23 16.72 -4.02
N ASP A 367 12.86 15.94 -4.90
CA ASP A 367 12.19 15.04 -5.85
C ASP A 367 12.87 13.67 -5.89
N ALA A 368 12.13 12.64 -5.49
CA ALA A 368 12.56 11.24 -5.54
C ALA A 368 12.83 10.74 -6.96
N ALA A 369 12.23 11.35 -7.98
CA ALA A 369 12.48 11.05 -9.40
C ALA A 369 13.60 11.91 -9.99
N GLY A 370 14.13 12.87 -9.23
CA GLY A 370 15.17 13.79 -9.67
C GLY A 370 16.49 13.09 -9.97
N HIS A 371 17.31 13.72 -10.81
CA HIS A 371 18.63 13.20 -11.18
C HIS A 371 19.51 12.95 -9.94
N ALA A 372 19.53 13.89 -8.99
CA ALA A 372 20.33 13.77 -7.78
C ALA A 372 19.93 12.53 -6.93
N ALA A 373 18.64 12.37 -6.64
CA ALA A 373 18.14 11.22 -5.88
C ALA A 373 18.38 9.88 -6.58
N THR A 374 18.23 9.83 -7.91
CA THR A 374 18.38 8.58 -8.68
C THR A 374 19.84 8.15 -8.92
N HIS A 375 20.81 9.00 -8.58
CA HIS A 375 22.25 8.75 -8.74
C HIS A 375 23.01 8.70 -7.41
N GLU A 376 22.28 8.55 -6.30
CA GLU A 376 22.90 8.33 -4.99
C GLU A 376 23.66 7.00 -4.90
N ALA A 377 24.54 6.90 -3.92
CA ALA A 377 25.28 5.67 -3.66
C ALA A 377 24.33 4.54 -3.22
N ALA A 378 24.67 3.30 -3.59
CA ALA A 378 23.92 2.12 -3.18
C ALA A 378 23.83 2.01 -1.65
N VAL A 379 22.65 1.62 -1.17
CA VAL A 379 22.37 1.41 0.26
C VAL A 379 21.91 -0.03 0.52
N ASP A 380 22.00 -0.46 1.77
CA ASP A 380 21.51 -1.78 2.20
C ASP A 380 19.98 -1.83 2.21
N LEU A 381 19.34 -0.79 2.73
CA LEU A 381 17.88 -0.66 2.74
C LEU A 381 17.45 0.66 2.11
N TRP A 382 16.57 0.59 1.12
CA TRP A 382 15.88 1.75 0.58
C TRP A 382 14.38 1.63 0.78
N SER A 383 13.72 2.62 1.39
CA SER A 383 12.26 2.61 1.53
C SER A 383 11.55 3.62 0.64
N LEU A 384 10.32 3.28 0.23
CA LEU A 384 9.47 4.11 -0.62
C LEU A 384 8.04 4.12 -0.10
N THR A 385 7.51 5.31 0.23
CA THR A 385 6.16 5.50 0.81
C THR A 385 5.35 6.52 0.00
N PRO A 386 5.11 6.31 -1.31
CA PRO A 386 4.45 7.30 -2.14
C PRO A 386 2.96 7.37 -1.80
N SER A 387 2.41 8.57 -1.60
CA SER A 387 0.96 8.75 -1.54
C SER A 387 0.38 8.60 -2.95
N LEU A 388 -0.47 7.60 -3.19
CA LEU A 388 -1.08 7.32 -4.52
C LEU A 388 -2.58 7.70 -4.59
N CYS A 389 -3.14 8.31 -3.54
CA CYS A 389 -4.56 8.69 -3.49
C CYS A 389 -4.83 10.04 -4.16
N GLU A 390 -6.05 10.21 -4.70
CA GLU A 390 -6.43 11.27 -5.65
C GLU A 390 -6.22 12.71 -5.15
N ARG A 391 -5.88 13.59 -6.11
CA ARG A 391 -5.69 15.05 -6.07
C ARG A 391 -4.30 15.59 -5.67
N ARG A 392 -3.48 14.90 -4.87
CA ARG A 392 -2.13 15.39 -4.48
C ARG A 392 -1.01 14.33 -4.43
N GLY A 393 -1.33 13.06 -4.68
CA GLY A 393 -0.36 11.97 -4.67
C GLY A 393 0.60 11.92 -5.87
N ALA A 394 1.66 11.12 -5.75
CA ALA A 394 2.53 10.76 -6.85
C ALA A 394 1.75 9.93 -7.89
N SER A 395 2.02 10.14 -9.17
CA SER A 395 1.52 9.24 -10.20
C SER A 395 2.28 7.90 -10.21
N LEU A 396 1.69 6.80 -10.69
CA LEU A 396 2.42 5.56 -10.95
C LEU A 396 3.64 5.77 -11.86
N SER A 397 3.58 6.76 -12.76
CA SER A 397 4.71 7.19 -13.58
C SER A 397 5.83 7.84 -12.77
N GLU A 398 5.51 8.67 -11.77
CA GLU A 398 6.50 9.25 -10.86
C GLU A 398 7.15 8.17 -10.00
N VAL A 399 6.36 7.23 -9.47
CA VAL A 399 6.90 6.07 -8.75
C VAL A 399 7.83 5.24 -9.64
N TRP A 400 7.48 5.04 -10.91
CA TRP A 400 8.36 4.35 -11.85
C TRP A 400 9.67 5.12 -12.11
N ALA A 401 9.58 6.44 -12.17
CA ALA A 401 10.73 7.31 -12.38
C ALA A 401 11.68 7.27 -11.17
N SER A 402 11.16 7.34 -9.94
CA SER A 402 11.96 7.24 -8.71
C SER A 402 12.62 5.87 -8.52
N LEU A 403 11.99 4.78 -9.01
CA LEU A 403 12.63 3.46 -9.15
C LEU A 403 13.86 3.48 -10.09
N GLY A 404 14.18 4.62 -10.72
CA GLY A 404 15.45 4.88 -11.40
C GLY A 404 16.66 4.64 -10.50
N TYR A 405 16.56 5.03 -9.23
CA TYR A 405 17.57 4.74 -8.21
C TYR A 405 17.82 3.23 -8.09
N ALA A 406 16.75 2.46 -7.91
CA ALA A 406 16.86 1.00 -7.77
C ALA A 406 17.48 0.33 -9.00
N ARG A 407 17.21 0.85 -10.20
CA ARG A 407 17.81 0.35 -11.45
C ARG A 407 19.29 0.71 -11.60
N ALA A 408 19.72 1.85 -11.05
CA ALA A 408 21.08 2.36 -11.19
C ALA A 408 22.01 1.87 -10.06
N ALA A 409 21.58 2.01 -8.81
CA ALA A 409 22.38 1.72 -7.62
C ALA A 409 22.15 0.30 -7.07
N ALA A 410 21.05 -0.36 -7.47
CA ALA A 410 20.72 -1.73 -7.06
C ALA A 410 20.84 -1.96 -5.53
N PRO A 411 20.09 -1.23 -4.68
CA PRO A 411 20.10 -1.42 -3.23
C PRO A 411 19.78 -2.87 -2.86
N ARG A 412 20.31 -3.36 -1.73
CA ARG A 412 20.15 -4.77 -1.35
C ARG A 412 18.69 -5.15 -1.09
N VAL A 413 17.98 -4.30 -0.35
CA VAL A 413 16.56 -4.44 -0.06
C VAL A 413 15.82 -3.15 -0.40
N ILE A 414 14.62 -3.28 -0.99
CA ILE A 414 13.67 -2.19 -1.16
C ILE A 414 12.41 -2.50 -0.38
N LEU A 415 12.00 -1.59 0.49
CA LEU A 415 10.71 -1.63 1.17
C LEU A 415 9.76 -0.64 0.50
N VAL A 416 8.56 -1.09 0.15
CA VAL A 416 7.51 -0.22 -0.37
C VAL A 416 6.28 -0.39 0.50
N GLU A 417 5.63 0.71 0.84
CA GLU A 417 4.35 0.72 1.55
C GLU A 417 3.32 1.53 0.78
N ASN A 418 2.07 1.08 0.83
CA ASN A 418 0.94 1.83 0.32
C ASN A 418 -0.40 1.35 0.89
N ALA A 419 -1.47 2.04 0.49
CA ALA A 419 -2.85 1.60 0.61
C ALA A 419 -3.03 0.13 0.17
N ALA A 420 -3.79 -0.64 0.95
CA ALA A 420 -4.05 -2.06 0.67
C ALA A 420 -5.12 -2.26 -0.42
N GLU A 421 -5.91 -1.22 -0.68
CA GLU A 421 -6.98 -1.16 -1.65
C GLU A 421 -6.51 -1.66 -3.02
N PRO A 422 -7.23 -2.62 -3.65
CA PRO A 422 -6.79 -3.23 -4.92
C PRO A 422 -6.50 -2.21 -6.03
N GLU A 423 -7.25 -1.11 -6.08
CA GLU A 423 -7.11 -0.04 -7.07
C GLU A 423 -5.72 0.60 -7.05
N VAL A 424 -5.08 0.64 -5.89
CA VAL A 424 -3.73 1.20 -5.69
C VAL A 424 -2.69 0.09 -5.66
N SER A 425 -2.95 -0.94 -4.85
CA SER A 425 -1.98 -1.96 -4.50
C SER A 425 -1.67 -2.89 -5.67
N GLU A 426 -2.64 -3.17 -6.54
CA GLU A 426 -2.45 -4.07 -7.66
C GLU A 426 -1.61 -3.43 -8.79
N PRO A 427 -1.88 -2.20 -9.27
CA PRO A 427 -0.99 -1.51 -10.21
C PRO A 427 0.44 -1.35 -9.67
N LEU A 428 0.59 -1.00 -8.39
CA LEU A 428 1.92 -0.87 -7.77
C LEU A 428 2.65 -2.22 -7.73
N THR A 429 1.97 -3.31 -7.36
CA THR A 429 2.54 -4.66 -7.45
C THR A 429 3.02 -4.98 -8.88
N GLY A 430 2.20 -4.65 -9.88
CA GLY A 430 2.54 -4.87 -11.29
C GLY A 430 3.75 -4.06 -11.74
N LEU A 431 3.91 -2.85 -11.21
CA LEU A 431 5.07 -1.99 -11.43
C LEU A 431 6.34 -2.57 -10.81
N LEU A 432 6.27 -3.00 -9.54
CA LEU A 432 7.40 -3.54 -8.77
C LEU A 432 7.90 -4.87 -9.36
N GLN A 433 7.00 -5.73 -9.85
CA GLN A 433 7.35 -6.98 -10.54
C GLN A 433 8.18 -6.77 -11.82
N ARG A 434 8.23 -5.55 -12.37
CA ARG A 434 9.02 -5.20 -13.57
C ARG A 434 10.45 -4.80 -13.24
N LEU A 435 10.80 -4.63 -11.97
CA LEU A 435 12.13 -4.27 -11.56
C LEU A 435 13.06 -5.49 -11.70
N ALA A 436 13.83 -5.51 -12.79
CA ALA A 436 14.76 -6.61 -13.08
C ALA A 436 15.82 -6.74 -11.97
N GLY A 437 16.20 -7.99 -11.67
CA GLY A 437 17.20 -8.28 -10.64
C GLY A 437 16.67 -8.35 -9.22
N TYR A 438 15.35 -8.29 -9.01
CA TYR A 438 14.73 -8.39 -7.69
C TYR A 438 13.68 -9.51 -7.63
N LYS A 439 13.62 -10.18 -6.48
CA LYS A 439 12.47 -11.00 -6.07
C LYS A 439 11.52 -10.13 -5.26
N VAL A 440 10.22 -10.29 -5.46
CA VAL A 440 9.19 -9.49 -4.77
C VAL A 440 8.42 -10.39 -3.80
N ALA A 441 8.35 -9.99 -2.54
CA ALA A 441 7.43 -10.56 -1.55
C ALA A 441 6.46 -9.47 -1.08
N SER A 442 5.23 -9.83 -0.72
CA SER A 442 4.26 -8.86 -0.18
C SER A 442 3.40 -9.43 0.94
N ALA A 443 2.96 -8.56 1.85
CA ALA A 443 1.97 -8.85 2.87
C ALA A 443 1.08 -7.63 3.12
N THR A 444 -0.15 -7.89 3.51
CA THR A 444 -1.07 -6.87 4.04
C THR A 444 -1.01 -6.93 5.55
N LEU A 445 -0.68 -5.81 6.19
CA LEU A 445 -0.50 -5.70 7.63
C LEU A 445 -1.41 -4.62 8.20
N ASP A 446 -2.10 -4.95 9.28
CA ASP A 446 -2.90 -4.02 10.09
C ASP A 446 -2.25 -3.90 11.48
N PRO A 447 -1.97 -2.69 11.98
CA PRO A 447 -1.41 -2.51 13.32
C PRO A 447 -2.17 -3.25 14.43
N ARG A 448 -3.50 -3.42 14.32
CA ARG A 448 -4.33 -4.15 15.27
C ARG A 448 -3.91 -5.59 15.39
N THR A 449 -3.81 -6.28 14.26
CA THR A 449 -3.51 -7.72 14.22
C THR A 449 -2.01 -8.00 14.24
N SER A 450 -1.20 -7.06 13.77
CA SER A 450 0.24 -7.24 13.62
C SER A 450 1.01 -6.88 14.89
N VAL A 451 0.62 -5.79 15.57
CA VAL A 451 1.35 -5.27 16.74
C VAL A 451 0.46 -4.95 17.94
N GLY A 452 -0.83 -5.26 17.89
CA GLY A 452 -1.76 -5.07 19.01
C GLY A 452 -2.11 -3.61 19.24
N ALA A 453 -1.81 -2.73 18.27
CA ALA A 453 -2.13 -1.32 18.35
C ALA A 453 -3.59 -1.11 17.89
N PRO A 454 -4.52 -0.69 18.76
CA PRO A 454 -5.92 -0.46 18.40
C PRO A 454 -6.11 0.75 17.49
N MET A 455 -5.71 0.61 16.22
CA MET A 455 -5.79 1.63 15.18
C MET A 455 -6.13 1.00 13.83
N ALA A 456 -7.18 1.48 13.17
CA ALA A 456 -7.55 0.99 11.84
C ALA A 456 -6.60 1.57 10.76
N ARG A 457 -5.54 0.84 10.37
CA ARG A 457 -4.60 1.29 9.33
C ARG A 457 -4.02 0.11 8.56
N GLU A 458 -4.88 -0.65 7.90
CA GLU A 458 -4.42 -1.71 7.00
C GLU A 458 -3.66 -1.12 5.81
N ARG A 459 -2.48 -1.68 5.54
CA ARG A 459 -1.56 -1.26 4.47
C ARG A 459 -0.92 -2.48 3.84
N ARG A 460 -0.55 -2.34 2.57
CA ARG A 460 0.21 -3.36 1.85
C ARG A 460 1.67 -2.97 1.79
N PHE A 461 2.51 -3.96 2.07
CA PHE A 461 3.95 -3.85 2.09
C PHE A 461 4.54 -4.78 1.04
N TRP A 462 5.55 -4.29 0.33
CA TRP A 462 6.38 -5.08 -0.56
C TRP A 462 7.83 -5.03 -0.10
N VAL A 463 8.45 -6.19 -0.04
CA VAL A 463 9.89 -6.35 0.15
C VAL A 463 10.46 -6.84 -1.17
N LEU A 464 11.34 -6.05 -1.77
CA LEU A 464 12.10 -6.48 -2.94
C LEU A 464 13.52 -6.79 -2.50
N THR A 465 13.94 -8.04 -2.67
CA THR A 465 15.29 -8.48 -2.34
C THR A 465 16.07 -8.68 -3.64
N ARG A 466 17.26 -8.10 -3.72
CA ARG A 466 18.15 -8.29 -4.87
C ARG A 466 18.43 -9.79 -5.06
N ALA A 467 18.36 -10.27 -6.30
CA ALA A 467 18.33 -11.70 -6.60
C ALA A 467 19.60 -12.44 -6.13
N SER A 468 20.75 -11.78 -6.11
CA SER A 468 22.02 -12.31 -5.58
C SER A 468 22.04 -12.47 -4.05
N ASP A 469 21.18 -11.75 -3.34
CA ASP A 469 21.07 -11.73 -1.88
C ASP A 469 19.92 -12.59 -1.36
N SER A 470 19.11 -13.15 -2.27
CA SER A 470 18.06 -14.07 -1.89
C SER A 470 18.72 -15.36 -1.39
N PRO A 471 18.39 -15.86 -0.18
CA PRO A 471 18.89 -17.16 0.24
C PRO A 471 18.49 -18.20 -0.83
N PRO A 472 19.38 -19.13 -1.19
CA PRO A 472 18.98 -20.27 -2.02
C PRO A 472 17.80 -20.92 -1.32
N HIS A 473 16.70 -21.15 -2.04
CA HIS A 473 15.55 -21.84 -1.46
C HIS A 473 16.09 -23.09 -0.77
N ALA A 474 15.96 -23.17 0.55
CA ALA A 474 16.03 -24.45 1.23
C ALA A 474 14.97 -25.29 0.53
N ILE A 475 15.42 -26.26 -0.26
CA ILE A 475 14.55 -27.28 -0.85
C ILE A 475 13.81 -27.83 0.36
N ALA A 476 12.52 -27.47 0.49
CA ALA A 476 11.66 -28.03 1.50
C ALA A 476 11.65 -29.53 1.24
N GLY A 477 12.44 -30.25 2.03
CA GLY A 477 12.39 -31.69 2.07
C GLY A 477 10.96 -32.08 2.34
N SER A 478 10.35 -32.72 1.35
CA SER A 478 9.17 -33.54 1.54
C SER A 478 9.47 -34.54 2.65
N THR A 479 9.19 -34.19 3.90
CA THR A 479 8.84 -35.17 4.92
C THR A 479 7.40 -35.57 4.63
N SER A 480 7.25 -36.40 3.60
CA SER A 480 6.10 -37.26 3.45
C SER A 480 6.13 -38.21 4.63
N THR A 481 5.33 -37.94 5.66
CA THR A 481 5.06 -38.88 6.73
C THR A 481 4.31 -40.06 6.11
N HIS A 482 5.05 -41.06 5.63
CA HIS A 482 4.49 -42.38 5.38
C HIS A 482 4.29 -43.03 6.74
N SER A 483 3.05 -42.96 7.22
CA SER A 483 2.53 -43.82 8.27
C SER A 483 2.63 -45.26 7.78
N ILE A 484 3.67 -45.97 8.22
CA ILE A 484 3.75 -47.42 8.09
C ILE A 484 2.73 -47.98 9.07
N VAL A 485 1.55 -48.33 8.56
CA VAL A 485 0.61 -49.19 9.27
C VAL A 485 1.21 -50.59 9.26
N VAL A 486 1.83 -50.98 10.37
CA VAL A 486 2.17 -52.38 10.65
C VAL A 486 0.84 -53.11 10.87
N LYS A 487 0.49 -54.01 9.95
CA LYS A 487 -0.54 -55.02 10.19
C LYS A 487 -0.02 -55.98 11.25
N GLU A 488 -0.63 -55.99 12.42
CA GLU A 488 -0.55 -57.13 13.33
C GLU A 488 -1.38 -58.28 12.77
N GLU A 489 -0.74 -59.42 12.55
CA GLU A 489 -1.41 -60.71 12.36
C GLU A 489 -1.69 -61.36 13.73
N PRO A 490 -2.76 -62.16 13.86
CA PRO A 490 -3.27 -62.59 15.15
C PRO A 490 -2.55 -63.84 15.67
N HIS A 491 -2.19 -63.81 16.96
CA HIS A 491 -2.10 -64.99 17.81
C HIS A 491 -2.58 -64.66 19.22
#